data_AF-A0A524H1W7-F1
#
_entry.id   AF-A0A524H1W7-F1
#
_cell.length_a   1.000
_cell.length_b   1.000
_cell.length_c   1.000
_cell.angle_alpha   90.00
_cell.angle_beta   90.00
_cell.angle_gamma   90.00
#
_symmetry.space_group_name_H-M   'P 1'
#
loop_
_entity.id
_entity.type
_entity.pdbx_description
1 polymer ?
#
loop_
_entity_poly.entity_id
_entity_poly.type
_entity_poly.pdbx_seq_one_letter_code
_entity_poly.pdbx_strand_id
1 'polypeptide(L)'
;MRVHVISETRFVMKGTGVHTAFVDHVQLLKEKGDIEVVINREGKGDVFHSHTYFLYYLWKGRKYKGKRVFTAHAIPESVKGSLPLWKLFYPFIKWGLKTVYQYADVCIAVSEMVEKAIRETVADTRIVKINNPINIEIWKRADEMRGRNLHIIGLSDKD
;
A
#
# COMPACT_ATOMS: atom_id res chain seq x y z
N MET A 1 19.48 9.61 5.73
CA MET A 1 18.12 10.08 5.34
C MET A 1 17.10 9.57 6.35
N ARG A 2 16.07 10.35 6.69
CA ARG A 2 15.01 9.95 7.63
C ARG A 2 13.67 9.81 6.92
N VAL A 3 13.10 8.61 6.98
CA VAL A 3 11.84 8.25 6.32
C VAL A 3 10.79 7.91 7.36
N HIS A 4 9.71 8.69 7.40
CA HIS A 4 8.53 8.37 8.17
C HIS A 4 7.58 7.52 7.33
N VAL A 5 7.34 6.28 7.76
CA VAL A 5 6.43 5.37 7.07
C VAL A 5 5.17 5.19 7.91
N ILE A 6 4.00 5.32 7.29
CA ILE A 6 2.73 5.19 7.99
C ILE A 6 1.77 4.18 7.34
N SER A 7 1.02 3.47 8.17
CA SER A 7 -0.09 2.59 7.76
C SER A 7 -1.03 2.35 8.93
N GLU A 8 -2.33 2.49 8.69
CA GLU A 8 -3.36 2.17 9.68
C GLU A 8 -3.53 0.66 9.90
N THR A 9 -3.17 -0.17 8.91
CA THR A 9 -3.28 -1.65 9.00
C THR A 9 -2.59 -2.22 10.23
N ARG A 10 -1.53 -1.56 10.73
CA ARG A 10 -0.81 -1.94 11.94
C ARG A 10 -1.68 -1.92 13.20
N PHE A 11 -2.74 -1.10 13.22
CA PHE A 11 -3.65 -0.93 14.35
C PHE A 11 -4.93 -1.75 14.19
N VAL A 12 -5.50 -1.81 12.99
CA VAL A 12 -6.88 -2.28 12.78
C VAL A 12 -7.00 -3.61 12.03
N MET A 13 -6.07 -3.94 11.13
CA MET A 13 -6.24 -5.06 10.20
C MET A 13 -4.90 -5.69 9.80
N LYS A 14 -4.47 -6.69 10.59
CA LYS A 14 -3.34 -7.56 10.24
C LYS A 14 -3.80 -8.61 9.21
N GLY A 15 -2.89 -9.05 8.35
CA GLY A 15 -3.15 -10.11 7.36
C GLY A 15 -3.76 -9.65 6.02
N THR A 16 -3.90 -8.34 5.79
CA THR A 16 -4.30 -7.80 4.48
C THR A 16 -3.09 -7.63 3.57
N GLY A 17 -3.31 -7.61 2.24
CA GLY A 17 -2.23 -7.36 1.28
C GLY A 17 -1.52 -6.02 1.49
N VAL A 18 -2.26 -4.99 1.94
CA VAL A 18 -1.69 -3.67 2.31
C VAL A 18 -0.76 -3.79 3.51
N HIS A 19 -1.12 -4.59 4.51
CA HIS A 19 -0.29 -4.82 5.67
C HIS A 19 1.02 -5.50 5.29
N THR A 20 0.97 -6.56 4.47
CA THR A 20 2.16 -7.26 3.98
C THR A 20 3.08 -6.32 3.21
N ALA A 21 2.55 -5.59 2.22
CA ALA A 21 3.33 -4.64 1.44
C ALA A 21 4.00 -3.54 2.30
N PHE A 22 3.30 -3.07 3.36
CA PHE A 22 3.86 -2.12 4.31
C PHE A 22 4.99 -2.73 5.16
N VAL A 23 4.81 -3.97 5.66
CA VAL A 23 5.84 -4.66 6.46
C VAL A 23 7.09 -4.92 5.63
N ASP A 24 6.94 -5.46 4.42
CA ASP A 24 8.04 -5.76 3.51
C ASP A 24 8.81 -4.47 3.16
N HIS A 25 8.08 -3.39 2.84
CA HIS A 25 8.70 -2.10 2.57
C HIS A 25 9.50 -1.56 3.77
N VAL A 26 8.95 -1.61 4.98
CA VAL A 26 9.65 -1.19 6.20
C VAL A 26 10.90 -2.04 6.44
N GLN A 27 10.83 -3.35 6.21
CA GLN A 27 11.97 -4.24 6.35
C GLN A 27 13.07 -3.89 5.35
N LEU A 28 12.74 -3.73 4.07
CA LEU A 28 13.68 -3.36 3.01
C LEU A 28 14.37 -2.01 3.28
N LEU A 29 13.66 -1.04 3.85
CA LEU A 29 14.27 0.24 4.26
C LEU A 29 15.25 0.06 5.42
N LYS A 30 14.91 -0.77 6.42
CA LYS A 30 15.76 -1.02 7.59
C LYS A 30 17.02 -1.82 7.27
N GLU A 31 17.01 -2.59 6.19
CA GLU A 31 18.20 -3.27 5.68
C GLU A 31 19.25 -2.28 5.12
N LYS A 32 18.87 -1.02 4.89
CA LYS A 32 19.80 0.04 4.47
C LYS A 32 20.39 0.74 5.69
N GLY A 33 21.71 0.71 5.81
CA GLY A 33 22.44 1.30 6.95
C GLY A 33 22.41 2.83 7.03
N ASP A 34 21.96 3.51 5.97
CA ASP A 34 21.95 4.97 5.82
C ASP A 34 20.54 5.60 5.96
N ILE A 35 19.52 4.78 6.25
CA ILE A 35 18.12 5.19 6.37
C ILE A 35 17.62 5.03 7.80
N GLU A 36 17.23 6.14 8.44
CA GLU A 36 16.46 6.12 9.70
C GLU A 36 14.97 5.92 9.37
N VAL A 37 14.40 4.80 9.80
CA VAL A 37 12.98 4.47 9.56
C VAL A 37 12.14 4.74 10.80
N VAL A 38 11.17 5.67 10.68
CA VAL A 38 10.25 6.03 11.76
C VAL A 38 8.84 5.56 11.41
N ILE A 39 8.28 4.65 12.20
CA ILE A 39 7.01 3.99 11.88
C ILE A 39 5.87 4.59 12.70
N ASN A 40 4.84 5.12 12.04
CA ASN A 40 3.60 5.62 12.67
C ASN A 40 3.78 6.65 13.81
N ARG A 41 4.92 7.35 13.87
CA ARG A 41 5.19 8.40 14.86
C ARG A 41 5.16 9.79 14.22
N GLU A 42 4.86 10.79 15.05
CA GLU A 42 5.03 12.20 14.72
C GLU A 42 6.51 12.54 14.55
N GLY A 43 6.79 13.60 13.80
CA GLY A 43 8.14 14.14 13.64
C GLY A 43 8.32 14.89 12.34
N LYS A 44 9.57 15.24 12.06
CA LYS A 44 10.03 15.79 10.79
C LYS A 44 11.03 14.80 10.18
N GLY A 45 11.12 14.78 8.85
CA GLY A 45 12.06 13.95 8.11
C GLY A 45 12.11 14.36 6.64
N ASP A 46 12.93 13.66 5.87
CA ASP A 46 13.15 13.92 4.46
C ASP A 46 11.99 13.41 3.60
N VAL A 47 11.43 12.25 3.99
CA VAL A 47 10.34 11.58 3.28
C VAL A 47 9.24 11.18 4.24
N PHE A 48 8.00 11.44 3.85
CA PHE A 48 6.80 10.92 4.47
C PHE A 48 6.12 9.96 3.50
N HIS A 49 6.16 8.66 3.79
CA HIS A 49 5.64 7.59 2.94
C HIS A 49 4.40 6.95 3.56
N SER A 50 3.26 7.05 2.89
CA SER A 50 2.00 6.47 3.36
C SER A 50 1.54 5.26 2.56
N HIS A 51 1.06 4.24 3.28
CA HIS A 51 0.31 3.09 2.74
C HIS A 51 -1.18 3.13 3.15
N THR A 52 -1.63 4.23 3.75
CA THR A 52 -3.04 4.49 4.06
C THR A 52 -3.45 5.85 3.50
N TYR A 53 -4.74 6.13 3.45
CA TYR A 53 -5.30 7.30 2.79
C TYR A 53 -6.29 8.06 3.70
N PHE A 54 -6.79 9.22 3.24
CA PHE A 54 -7.68 10.13 3.99
C PHE A 54 -7.12 10.61 5.34
N LEU A 55 -7.91 10.52 6.42
CA LEU A 55 -7.75 11.30 7.64
C LEU A 55 -6.37 11.12 8.28
N TYR A 56 -5.92 9.89 8.49
CA TYR A 56 -4.63 9.62 9.10
C TYR A 56 -3.47 10.08 8.22
N TYR A 57 -3.56 9.84 6.91
CA TYR A 57 -2.57 10.28 5.92
C TYR A 57 -2.44 11.81 5.87
N LEU A 58 -3.55 12.51 5.70
CA LEU A 58 -3.59 13.97 5.64
C LEU A 58 -3.14 14.60 6.97
N TRP A 59 -3.58 14.04 8.09
CA TRP A 59 -3.25 14.58 9.42
C TRP A 59 -1.77 14.42 9.77
N LYS A 60 -1.17 13.25 9.50
CA LYS A 60 0.26 13.01 9.72
C LYS A 60 1.14 13.78 8.73
N GLY A 61 0.67 13.93 7.48
CA GLY A 61 1.39 14.63 6.43
C GLY A 61 1.37 16.16 6.55
N ARG A 62 0.37 16.76 7.20
CA ARG A 62 0.11 18.22 7.13
C ARG A 62 1.28 19.13 7.55
N LYS A 63 2.17 18.63 8.41
CA LYS A 63 3.34 19.39 8.92
C LYS A 63 4.65 19.01 8.23
N TYR A 64 4.63 18.03 7.31
CA TYR A 64 5.83 17.62 6.59
C TYR A 64 6.26 18.68 5.58
N LYS A 65 7.56 18.99 5.60
CA LYS A 65 8.22 19.89 4.64
C LYS A 65 9.05 19.13 3.61
N GLY A 66 9.40 17.88 3.92
CA GLY A 66 10.04 16.94 2.98
C GLY A 66 9.05 16.41 1.94
N LYS A 67 9.49 15.41 1.16
CA LYS A 67 8.69 14.82 0.09
C LYS A 67 7.61 13.88 0.65
N ARG A 68 6.39 14.03 0.15
CA ARG A 68 5.26 13.15 0.44
C ARG A 68 5.16 12.09 -0.65
N VAL A 69 5.25 10.84 -0.23
CA VAL A 69 5.13 9.66 -1.09
C VAL A 69 3.89 8.88 -0.63
N PHE A 70 3.08 8.44 -1.57
CA PHE A 70 1.90 7.63 -1.29
C PHE A 70 1.89 6.40 -2.17
N THR A 71 1.80 5.21 -1.60
CA THR A 71 1.57 3.97 -2.37
C THR A 71 0.07 3.69 -2.44
N ALA A 72 -0.48 3.77 -3.65
CA ALA A 72 -1.89 3.53 -3.89
C ALA A 72 -2.22 2.03 -3.86
N HIS A 73 -2.97 1.62 -2.83
CA HIS A 73 -3.51 0.25 -2.70
C HIS A 73 -5.00 0.15 -3.03
N ALA A 74 -5.69 1.29 -3.14
CA ALA A 74 -7.10 1.38 -3.46
C ALA A 74 -7.29 2.35 -4.63
N ILE A 75 -8.25 2.04 -5.50
CA ILE A 75 -8.62 2.84 -6.66
C ILE A 75 -10.13 3.12 -6.63
N PRO A 76 -10.66 4.11 -7.37
CA PRO A 76 -12.09 4.38 -7.40
C PRO A 76 -12.92 3.13 -7.73
N GLU A 77 -12.42 2.28 -8.61
CA GLU A 77 -13.06 1.04 -9.03
C GLU A 77 -13.17 0.01 -7.89
N SER A 78 -12.31 0.08 -6.87
CA SER A 78 -12.34 -0.82 -5.71
C SER A 78 -13.64 -0.74 -4.90
N VAL A 79 -14.46 0.30 -5.11
CA VAL A 79 -15.76 0.45 -4.44
C VAL A 79 -16.90 -0.29 -5.14
N LYS A 80 -16.67 -0.71 -6.40
CA LYS A 80 -17.66 -1.48 -7.18
C LYS A 80 -17.85 -2.85 -6.51
N GLY A 81 -19.02 -3.05 -5.93
CA GLY A 81 -19.38 -4.30 -5.24
C GLY A 81 -18.96 -4.40 -3.78
N SER A 82 -18.14 -3.47 -3.26
CA SER A 82 -17.78 -3.43 -1.84
C SER A 82 -18.65 -2.45 -1.03
N LEU A 83 -19.31 -1.50 -1.69
CA LEU A 83 -20.25 -0.55 -1.07
C LEU A 83 -21.66 -0.68 -1.66
N PRO A 84 -22.72 -0.81 -0.82
CA PRO A 84 -24.10 -0.63 -1.28
C PRO A 84 -24.30 0.75 -1.93
N LEU A 85 -25.08 0.82 -3.01
CA LEU A 85 -25.33 2.07 -3.75
C LEU A 85 -24.05 2.76 -4.26
N TRP A 86 -22.97 2.02 -4.51
CA TRP A 86 -21.68 2.59 -4.96
C TRP A 86 -21.81 3.57 -6.13
N LYS A 87 -22.76 3.36 -7.06
CA LYS A 87 -22.97 4.25 -8.21
C LYS A 87 -23.28 5.69 -7.78
N LEU A 88 -24.07 5.87 -6.72
CA LEU A 88 -24.44 7.18 -6.19
C LEU A 88 -23.24 7.88 -5.54
N PHE A 89 -22.42 7.11 -4.82
CA PHE A 89 -21.23 7.63 -4.12
C PHE A 89 -19.99 7.72 -5.00
N TYR A 90 -20.00 7.10 -6.18
CA TYR A 90 -18.83 6.98 -7.06
C TYR A 90 -18.16 8.33 -7.39
N PRO A 91 -18.90 9.40 -7.74
CA PRO A 91 -18.28 10.70 -8.00
C PRO A 91 -17.53 11.26 -6.79
N PHE A 92 -18.10 11.12 -5.58
CA PHE A 92 -17.48 11.57 -4.34
C PHE A 92 -16.24 10.75 -3.98
N ILE A 93 -16.29 9.44 -4.18
CA ILE A 93 -15.15 8.54 -3.95
C ILE A 93 -14.02 8.87 -4.93
N LYS A 94 -14.34 9.02 -6.22
CA LYS A 94 -13.36 9.40 -7.25
C LYS A 94 -12.73 10.74 -6.92
N TRP A 95 -13.52 11.72 -6.49
CA TRP A 95 -13.02 13.02 -6.04
C TRP A 95 -12.15 12.92 -4.78
N GLY A 96 -12.57 12.16 -3.77
CA GLY A 96 -11.79 11.98 -2.55
C GLY A 96 -10.45 11.30 -2.80
N LEU A 97 -10.43 10.24 -3.63
CA LEU A 97 -9.18 9.58 -4.02
C LEU A 97 -8.30 10.47 -4.88
N LYS A 98 -8.88 11.28 -5.78
CA LYS A 98 -8.13 12.33 -6.50
C LYS A 98 -7.40 13.24 -5.50
N THR A 99 -8.08 13.75 -4.49
CA THR A 99 -7.47 14.60 -3.45
C THR A 99 -6.35 13.89 -2.70
N VAL A 100 -6.52 12.61 -2.37
CA VAL A 100 -5.47 11.80 -1.74
C VAL A 100 -4.24 11.69 -2.64
N TYR A 101 -4.42 11.37 -3.93
CA TYR A 101 -3.31 11.24 -4.88
C TYR A 101 -2.59 12.57 -5.08
N GLN A 102 -3.34 13.67 -5.26
CA GLN A 102 -2.78 15.02 -5.43
C GLN A 102 -2.04 15.53 -4.19
N TYR A 103 -2.40 15.04 -3.01
CA TYR A 103 -1.70 15.42 -1.79
C TYR A 103 -0.27 14.84 -1.73
N ALA A 104 0.02 13.78 -2.49
CA ALA A 104 1.36 13.23 -2.62
C ALA A 104 2.18 14.00 -3.68
N ASP A 105 3.44 14.28 -3.38
CA ASP A 105 4.38 14.78 -4.39
C ASP A 105 4.75 13.65 -5.37
N VAL A 106 4.75 12.40 -4.88
CA VAL A 106 4.92 11.17 -5.67
C VAL A 106 3.88 10.13 -5.28
N CYS A 107 3.08 9.68 -6.24
CA CYS A 107 2.13 8.59 -6.08
C CYS A 107 2.68 7.31 -6.73
N ILE A 108 2.94 6.30 -5.91
CA ILE A 108 3.41 4.98 -6.36
C ILE A 108 2.20 4.12 -6.74
N ALA A 109 2.18 3.66 -7.98
CA ALA A 109 1.22 2.67 -8.47
C ALA A 109 1.83 1.27 -8.37
N VAL A 110 1.11 0.34 -7.73
CA VAL A 110 1.57 -1.05 -7.54
C VAL A 110 1.37 -1.95 -8.75
N SER A 111 0.64 -1.47 -9.77
CA SER A 111 0.39 -2.15 -11.03
C SER A 111 -0.02 -1.17 -12.12
N GLU A 112 -0.05 -1.62 -13.38
CA GLU A 112 -0.52 -0.81 -14.52
C GLU A 112 -1.99 -0.43 -14.40
N MET A 113 -2.82 -1.31 -13.84
CA MET A 113 -4.23 -1.03 -13.57
C MET A 113 -4.37 0.14 -12.58
N VAL A 114 -3.56 0.14 -11.51
CA VAL A 114 -3.58 1.22 -10.52
C VAL A 114 -3.07 2.53 -11.10
N GLU A 115 -1.99 2.48 -11.89
CA GLU A 115 -1.48 3.66 -12.60
C GLU A 115 -2.55 4.29 -13.49
N LYS A 116 -3.23 3.48 -14.30
CA LYS A 116 -4.31 3.94 -15.17
C LYS A 116 -5.44 4.59 -14.37
N ALA A 117 -5.88 3.95 -13.29
CA ALA A 117 -6.94 4.47 -12.44
C ALA A 117 -6.57 5.82 -11.78
N ILE A 118 -5.32 5.99 -11.33
CA ILE A 118 -4.84 7.29 -10.81
C ILE A 118 -4.90 8.35 -11.92
N ARG A 119 -4.42 8.05 -13.13
CA ARG A 119 -4.46 8.99 -14.28
C ARG A 119 -5.88 9.42 -14.63
N GLU A 120 -6.83 8.50 -14.61
CA GLU A 120 -8.25 8.77 -14.89
C GLU A 120 -8.93 9.67 -13.84
N THR A 121 -8.34 9.83 -12.65
CA THR A 121 -8.78 10.84 -11.68
C THR A 121 -8.32 12.24 -12.01
N VAL A 122 -7.41 12.40 -12.99
CA VAL A 122 -6.72 13.66 -13.33
C VAL A 122 -6.06 14.32 -12.12
N ALA A 123 -5.53 13.51 -11.22
CA ALA A 123 -4.74 13.98 -10.09
C ALA A 123 -3.40 14.56 -10.58
N ASP A 124 -3.15 15.82 -10.26
CA ASP A 124 -1.84 16.46 -10.39
C ASP A 124 -0.86 15.90 -9.34
N THR A 125 -0.11 14.87 -9.72
CA THR A 125 0.94 14.23 -8.92
C THR A 125 1.91 13.49 -9.84
N ARG A 126 3.16 13.30 -9.41
CA ARG A 126 4.11 12.46 -10.14
C ARG A 126 3.77 10.99 -9.90
N ILE A 127 3.43 10.25 -10.95
CA ILE A 127 3.13 8.82 -10.83
C ILE A 127 4.39 8.00 -11.14
N VAL A 128 4.70 7.02 -10.29
CA VAL A 128 5.80 6.06 -10.49
C VAL A 128 5.26 4.65 -10.29
N LYS A 129 5.54 3.73 -11.21
CA LYS A 129 5.14 2.33 -11.07
C LYS A 129 6.21 1.54 -10.32
N ILE A 130 5.84 0.96 -9.19
CA ILE A 130 6.70 0.05 -8.40
C ILE A 130 5.80 -1.07 -7.87
N ASN A 131 6.01 -2.29 -8.36
CA ASN A 131 5.26 -3.46 -7.91
C ASN A 131 5.59 -3.82 -6.45
N ASN A 132 4.66 -4.46 -5.77
CA ASN A 132 4.91 -4.99 -4.44
C ASN A 132 6.00 -6.08 -4.49
N PRO A 133 6.94 -6.08 -3.53
CA PRO A 133 7.93 -7.14 -3.43
C PRO A 133 7.27 -8.45 -2.97
N ILE A 134 7.96 -9.55 -3.22
CA ILE A 134 7.63 -10.88 -2.69
C ILE A 134 8.86 -11.38 -1.95
N ASN A 135 8.70 -11.77 -0.70
CA ASN A 135 9.78 -12.40 0.06
C ASN A 135 9.97 -13.86 -0.40
N ILE A 136 11.00 -14.10 -1.20
CA ILE A 136 11.30 -15.42 -1.78
C ILE A 136 11.76 -16.46 -0.75
N GLU A 137 12.20 -16.04 0.43
CA GLU A 137 12.52 -16.98 1.51
C GLU A 137 11.26 -17.56 2.17
N ILE A 138 10.17 -16.80 2.14
CA ILE A 138 8.85 -17.24 2.61
C ILE A 138 8.12 -17.96 1.47
N TRP A 139 8.10 -17.37 0.28
CA TRP A 139 7.40 -17.88 -0.90
C TRP A 139 8.33 -18.73 -1.76
N LYS A 140 8.67 -19.91 -1.25
CA LYS A 140 9.44 -20.93 -1.97
C LYS A 140 8.73 -22.27 -1.97
N ARG A 141 9.11 -23.11 -2.93
CA ARG A 141 8.64 -24.49 -3.01
C ARG A 141 9.01 -25.24 -1.73
N ALA A 142 8.04 -25.92 -1.13
CA ALA A 142 8.20 -26.70 0.09
C ALA A 142 7.46 -28.03 -0.06
N ASP A 143 8.11 -29.01 -0.68
CA ASP A 143 7.49 -30.29 -1.07
C ASP A 143 6.90 -31.06 0.12
N GLU A 144 7.60 -31.08 1.27
CA GLU A 144 7.10 -31.74 2.48
C GLU A 144 5.80 -31.11 3.02
N MET A 145 5.73 -29.77 3.05
CA MET A 145 4.52 -29.07 3.49
C MET A 145 3.39 -29.22 2.49
N ARG A 146 3.70 -29.23 1.18
CA ARG A 146 2.73 -29.51 0.13
C ARG A 146 2.12 -30.90 0.33
N GLY A 147 2.93 -31.96 0.43
CA GLY A 147 2.43 -33.32 0.59
C GLY A 147 1.57 -33.49 1.85
N ARG A 148 2.00 -32.90 2.97
CA ARG A 148 1.21 -32.90 4.22
C ARG A 148 -0.13 -32.19 4.04
N ASN A 149 -0.15 -31.02 3.40
CA ASN A 149 -1.37 -30.24 3.23
C ASN A 149 -2.32 -30.86 2.21
N LEU A 150 -1.81 -31.47 1.13
CA LEU A 150 -2.62 -32.25 0.18
C LEU A 150 -3.31 -33.42 0.87
N HIS A 151 -2.58 -34.17 1.71
CA HIS A 151 -3.16 -35.27 2.49
C HIS A 151 -4.27 -34.79 3.43
N ILE A 152 -4.13 -33.64 4.08
CA ILE A 152 -5.17 -33.07 4.95
C ILE A 152 -6.49 -32.82 4.20
N ILE A 153 -6.40 -32.41 2.94
CA ILE A 153 -7.57 -32.12 2.10
C ILE A 153 -7.99 -33.31 1.21
N GLY A 154 -7.41 -34.50 1.44
CA GLY A 154 -7.75 -35.72 0.72
C GLY A 154 -7.25 -35.79 -0.72
N LEU A 155 -6.23 -35.01 -1.07
CA LEU A 155 -5.58 -35.00 -2.38
C LEU A 155 -4.19 -35.65 -2.33
N SER A 156 -3.71 -36.06 -3.49
CA SER A 156 -2.37 -36.57 -3.75
C SER A 156 -1.60 -35.61 -4.66
N ASP A 157 -0.29 -35.83 -4.82
CA ASP A 157 0.52 -35.04 -5.76
C ASP A 157 0.16 -35.27 -7.25
N LYS A 158 -0.75 -36.21 -7.55
CA LYS A 158 -1.16 -36.56 -8.91
C LYS A 158 -2.54 -36.00 -9.30
N ASP A 159 -3.27 -35.42 -8.36
CA ASP A 159 -4.56 -34.74 -8.60
C ASP A 159 -4.34 -33.30 -9.09
#